data_AF-A0A484YRG9-F1
#
_entry.id   AF-A0A484YRG9-F1
#
_cell.length_a   1.000
_cell.length_b   1.000
_cell.length_c   1.000
_cell.angle_alpha   90.00
_cell.angle_beta   90.00
_cell.angle_gamma   90.00
#
_symmetry.space_group_name_H-M   'P 1'
#
loop_
_entity.id
_entity.type
_entity.pdbx_description
1 polymer ?
#
loop_
_entity_poly.entity_id
_entity_poly.type
_entity_poly.pdbx_seq_one_letter_code
_entity_poly.pdbx_strand_id
1 'polypeptide(L)' 'MSSISLIQPDRDLFSWPQYWAACFGPAPFLPMSREEMDQLGWDSCDIIFGNR' A
#
# COMPACT_ATOMS: atom_id res chain seq x y z
N MET A 1 -12.07 12.00 -34.20
CA MET A 1 -12.21 13.18 -33.33
C MET A 1 -11.65 12.81 -31.98
N SER A 2 -10.37 13.15 -31.72
CA SER A 2 -9.71 12.79 -30.47
C SER A 2 -10.14 13.78 -29.38
N SER A 3 -10.84 13.28 -28.37
CA SER A 3 -11.18 14.02 -27.15
C SER A 3 -9.88 14.35 -26.41
N ILE A 4 -9.42 15.59 -26.52
CA ILE A 4 -8.30 16.08 -25.73
C ILE A 4 -8.76 16.20 -24.28
N SER A 5 -8.28 15.29 -23.44
CA SER A 5 -8.46 15.35 -22.00
C SER A 5 -7.54 16.46 -21.47
N LEU A 6 -8.14 17.56 -21.01
CA LEU A 6 -7.44 18.81 -20.63
C LEU A 6 -6.63 18.69 -19.32
N ILE A 7 -6.65 17.53 -18.68
CA ILE A 7 -5.95 17.24 -17.43
C ILE A 7 -5.22 15.92 -17.65
N GLN A 8 -4.00 16.00 -18.19
CA GLN A 8 -3.08 14.86 -18.15
C GLN A 8 -2.23 14.99 -16.89
N PRO A 9 -2.08 13.92 -16.09
CA PRO A 9 -1.17 13.95 -14.96
C PRO A 9 0.25 14.14 -15.48
N ASP A 10 1.05 14.95 -14.78
CA ASP A 10 2.46 15.20 -15.11
C ASP A 10 3.31 13.91 -15.05
N ARG A 11 2.78 12.87 -14.40
CA ARG A 11 3.47 11.60 -14.17
C ARG A 11 2.53 10.40 -14.21
N ASP A 12 3.06 9.27 -14.66
CA ASP A 12 2.38 7.98 -14.57
C ASP A 12 2.19 7.54 -13.11
N LEU A 13 1.11 6.82 -12.84
CA LEU A 13 0.73 6.37 -11.49
C LEU A 13 1.84 5.60 -10.77
N PHE A 14 2.63 4.82 -11.52
CA PHE A 14 3.69 3.94 -10.98
C PHE A 14 5.09 4.52 -11.11
N SER A 15 5.21 5.81 -11.46
CA SER A 15 6.51 6.49 -11.60
C SER A 15 7.16 6.86 -10.26
N TRP A 16 6.40 6.81 -9.17
CA TRP A 16 6.91 7.11 -7.83
C TRP A 16 7.81 5.98 -7.31
N PRO A 17 8.90 6.30 -6.58
CA PRO A 17 9.70 5.29 -5.92
C PRO A 17 8.84 4.43 -5.00
N GLN A 18 9.15 3.14 -4.95
CA GLN A 18 8.47 2.24 -4.03
C GLN A 18 8.67 2.69 -2.58
N TYR A 19 7.63 2.49 -1.78
CA TYR A 19 7.66 2.80 -0.35
C TYR A 19 8.77 1.99 0.34
N TRP A 20 9.33 2.56 1.42
CA TRP A 20 10.49 1.99 2.14
C TRP A 20 10.27 0.55 2.64
N ALA A 21 9.02 0.18 2.88
CA ALA A 21 8.62 -1.13 3.38
C ALA A 21 8.25 -2.13 2.28
N ALA A 22 8.50 -1.84 1.00
CA ALA A 22 8.20 -2.74 -0.11
C ALA A 22 8.89 -4.12 0.00
N CYS A 23 9.93 -4.25 0.82
CA CYS A 23 10.61 -5.51 1.11
C CYS A 23 9.90 -6.40 2.15
N PHE A 24 8.97 -5.88 2.96
CA PHE A 24 8.35 -6.63 4.06
C PHE A 24 7.19 -7.54 3.64
N GLY A 25 6.76 -7.46 2.37
CA GLY A 25 5.68 -8.30 1.84
C GLY A 25 4.31 -8.03 2.49
N PRO A 26 3.25 -8.70 2.01
CA PRO A 26 1.92 -8.56 2.58
C PRO A 26 1.81 -9.27 3.93
N ALA A 27 0.92 -8.77 4.79
CA ALA A 27 0.58 -9.43 6.05
C ALA A 27 -0.04 -10.81 5.78
N PRO A 28 0.24 -11.82 6.63
CA PRO A 28 -0.42 -13.13 6.51
C PRO A 28 -1.93 -13.06 6.81
N PHE A 29 -2.35 -12.14 7.67
CA PHE A 29 -3.75 -11.88 8.02
C PHE A 29 -3.92 -10.46 8.56
N LEU A 30 -5.17 -9.98 8.60
CA LEU A 30 -5.54 -8.71 9.24
C LEU A 30 -5.70 -8.95 10.74
N PRO A 31 -4.84 -8.41 11.61
CA PRO A 31 -5.03 -8.52 13.05
C PRO A 31 -6.31 -7.79 13.47
N MET A 32 -7.08 -8.44 14.34
CA MET A 32 -8.36 -7.95 14.86
C MET A 32 -8.25 -7.55 16.34
N SER A 33 -7.15 -7.90 17.01
CA SER A 33 -6.84 -7.46 18.38
C SER A 33 -5.42 -6.88 18.53
N ARG A 34 -5.17 -6.18 19.64
CA ARG A 34 -3.85 -5.61 19.95
C ARG A 34 -2.81 -6.71 20.18
N GLU A 35 -3.21 -7.79 20.81
CA GLU A 35 -2.35 -8.95 21.09
C GLU A 35 -1.85 -9.59 19.78
N GLU A 36 -2.69 -9.62 18.74
CA GLU A 36 -2.31 -10.09 17.41
C GLU A 36 -1.36 -9.12 16.70
N MET A 37 -1.55 -7.80 16.87
CA MET A 37 -0.58 -6.80 16.38
C MET A 37 0.79 -6.96 17.05
N ASP A 38 0.82 -7.18 18.36
CA ASP A 38 2.06 -7.37 19.12
C ASP A 38 2.81 -8.64 18.68
N GLN A 39 2.09 -9.72 18.36
CA GLN A 39 2.69 -10.96 17.82
C GLN A 39 3.30 -10.77 16.44
N LEU A 40 2.69 -9.93 15.60
CA LEU A 40 3.20 -9.57 14.28
C LEU A 40 4.32 -8.53 14.36
N GLY A 41 4.50 -7.87 15.52
CA GLY A 41 5.45 -6.79 15.72
C GLY A 41 5.01 -5.48 15.07
N TRP A 42 3.70 -5.26 14.95
CA TRP A 42 3.10 -4.18 14.19
C TRP A 42 2.70 -2.99 15.08
N ASP A 43 2.94 -1.78 14.58
CA ASP A 43 2.50 -0.55 15.20
C ASP A 43 1.13 -0.10 14.66
N SER A 44 0.52 0.90 15.30
CA SER A 44 -0.82 1.37 14.94
C SER A 44 -0.98 1.98 13.54
N CYS A 45 0.11 2.16 12.79
CA CYS A 45 0.17 2.85 11.51
C CYS A 45 0.64 1.97 10.34
N ASP A 46 0.71 0.66 10.51
CA ASP A 46 1.08 -0.27 9.44
C ASP A 46 -0.01 -0.43 8.36
N ILE A 47 0.40 -0.48 7.09
CA ILE A 47 -0.48 -0.62 5.92
C ILE A 47 -0.54 -2.07 5.47
N ILE A 48 -1.74 -2.64 5.38
CA ILE A 48 -1.96 -4.02 4.94
C ILE A 48 -2.31 -4.05 3.46
N PHE A 49 -1.48 -4.73 2.67
CA PHE A 49 -1.85 -5.17 1.33
C PHE A 49 -2.33 -6.63 1.38
N GLY A 50 -3.58 -6.86 0.99
CA GLY A 50 -4.13 -8.21 0.81
C GLY A 50 -4.12 -8.60 -0.67
N ASN A 51 -3.55 -9.75 -0.99
CA ASN A 51 -3.75 -10.40 -2.29
C ASN A 51 -4.95 -11.35 -2.14
N ARG A 52 -6.05 -11.04 -2.80
CA ARG A 52 -7.13 -12.01 -2.99
C ARG A 52 -6.75 -12.98 -4.11
#